data_AF-A0A966VTL0-F1
#
_entry.id   AF-A0A966VTL0-F1
#
_cell.length_a   1.000
_cell.length_b   1.000
_cell.length_c   1.000
_cell.angle_alpha   90.00
_cell.angle_beta   90.00
_cell.angle_gamma   90.00
#
_symmetry.space_group_name_H-M   'P 1'
#
loop_
_entity.id
_entity.type
_entity.pdbx_description
1 polymer ?
#
loop_
_entity_poly.entity_id
_entity_poly.type
_entity_poly.pdbx_seq_one_letter_code
_entity_poly.pdbx_strand_id
1 'polypeptide(L)'
;MSFAPFKVPYEIQERFKRKVAYFSMEFAVHQPLKIYSGGLGFLAGSHLRSAYELQQNMIGIGILWKYGYYDQARNQDQTLNVTWHEKEYSFLQDTGIKFQVTIHEHPVWVKALYLAPETFKTAPLFLLSTDLPENDYVSQTITHRLYDA
;
A
#
# COMPACT_ATOMS: atom_id res chain seq x y z
N MET A 1 21.65 -4.54 4.35
CA MET A 1 20.30 -4.24 4.88
C MET A 1 19.73 -5.52 5.47
N SER A 2 19.26 -5.49 6.71
CA SER A 2 18.64 -6.67 7.35
C SER A 2 17.13 -6.57 7.23
N PHE A 3 16.50 -7.49 6.50
CA PHE A 3 15.04 -7.62 6.38
C PHE A 3 14.40 -8.30 7.62
N ALA A 4 15.18 -8.51 8.69
CA ALA A 4 14.82 -9.36 9.81
C ALA A 4 13.73 -8.87 10.80
N PRO A 5 13.37 -7.57 10.94
CA PRO A 5 12.43 -7.18 11.99
C PRO A 5 10.96 -7.47 11.63
N PHE A 6 10.63 -7.63 10.34
CA PHE A 6 9.24 -7.78 9.91
C PHE A 6 8.86 -9.26 9.78
N LYS A 7 8.26 -9.80 10.83
CA LYS A 7 7.69 -11.16 10.84
C LYS A 7 6.17 -11.09 10.93
N VAL A 8 5.50 -12.14 10.50
CA VAL A 8 4.07 -12.32 10.84
C VAL A 8 3.94 -12.41 12.37
N PRO A 9 3.02 -11.66 13.01
CA PRO A 9 2.97 -11.52 14.47
C PRO A 9 2.19 -12.65 15.16
N TYR A 10 1.90 -13.73 14.45
CA TYR A 10 1.12 -14.87 14.92
C TYR A 10 1.82 -16.18 14.52
N GLU A 11 1.52 -17.25 15.26
CA GLU A 11 1.96 -18.58 14.91
C GLU A 11 1.27 -19.03 13.61
N ILE A 12 2.08 -19.43 12.63
CA ILE A 12 1.57 -19.85 11.33
C ILE A 12 0.95 -21.24 11.46
N GLN A 13 -0.30 -21.38 11.02
CA GLN A 13 -0.96 -22.68 10.96
C GLN A 13 -0.24 -23.60 9.96
N GLU A 14 -0.03 -24.87 10.32
CA GLU A 14 0.79 -25.82 9.54
C GLU A 14 0.33 -25.94 8.07
N ARG A 15 -1.00 -25.93 7.84
CA ARG A 15 -1.59 -25.97 6.49
C ARG A 15 -1.25 -24.75 5.61
N PHE A 16 -0.81 -23.65 6.22
CA PHE A 16 -0.43 -22.39 5.57
C PHE A 16 1.05 -22.06 5.72
N LYS A 17 1.93 -23.06 5.92
CA LYS A 17 3.38 -22.83 6.08
C LYS A 17 4.08 -22.22 4.88
N ARG A 18 3.53 -22.37 3.66
CA ARG A 18 4.12 -21.83 2.43
C ARG A 18 4.08 -20.30 2.48
N LYS A 19 5.25 -19.68 2.35
CA LYS A 19 5.37 -18.21 2.25
C LYS A 19 4.71 -17.72 0.97
N VAL A 20 3.85 -16.71 1.10
CA VAL A 20 3.16 -16.06 -0.02
C VAL A 20 3.37 -14.54 0.07
N ALA A 21 3.73 -13.94 -1.06
CA ALA A 21 3.68 -12.50 -1.26
C ALA A 21 2.51 -12.17 -2.20
N TYR A 22 1.54 -11.42 -1.70
CA TYR A 22 0.33 -11.05 -2.43
C TYR A 22 0.47 -9.61 -2.94
N PHE A 23 0.67 -9.48 -4.26
CA PHE A 23 0.83 -8.19 -4.91
C PHE A 23 -0.51 -7.66 -5.40
N SER A 24 -0.80 -6.40 -5.11
CA SER A 24 -1.97 -5.70 -5.65
C SER A 24 -1.68 -4.22 -5.76
N MET A 25 -2.27 -3.58 -6.76
CA MET A 25 -2.26 -2.11 -6.88
C MET A 25 -3.17 -1.45 -5.85
N GLU A 26 -4.07 -2.21 -5.24
CA GLU A 26 -5.09 -1.70 -4.33
C GLU A 26 -5.29 -2.59 -3.10
N PHE A 27 -5.56 -1.96 -1.95
CA PHE A 27 -5.96 -2.66 -0.73
C PHE A 27 -7.01 -1.85 0.04
N ALA A 28 -8.26 -2.32 0.05
CA ALA A 28 -9.32 -1.78 0.88
C ALA A 28 -9.40 -2.53 2.22
N VAL A 29 -8.34 -2.41 3.03
CA VAL A 29 -8.25 -3.09 4.34
C VAL A 29 -9.05 -2.37 5.43
N HIS A 30 -9.09 -1.04 5.38
CA HIS A 30 -9.80 -0.19 6.34
C HIS A 30 -10.02 1.21 5.74
N GLN A 31 -11.10 1.90 6.13
CA GLN A 31 -11.51 3.18 5.52
C GLN A 31 -10.44 4.30 5.62
N PRO A 32 -9.74 4.46 6.76
CA PRO A 32 -8.57 5.33 6.89
C PRO A 32 -7.46 5.13 5.86
N LEU A 33 -7.25 3.93 5.33
CA LEU A 33 -6.18 3.65 4.36
C LEU A 33 -6.74 3.65 2.93
N LYS A 34 -6.91 4.86 2.37
CA LYS A 34 -7.54 5.11 1.06
C LYS A 34 -6.61 4.85 -0.14
N ILE A 35 -6.10 3.63 -0.27
CA ILE A 35 -5.24 3.17 -1.38
C ILE A 35 -5.97 2.23 -2.36
N TYR A 36 -7.25 2.48 -2.61
CA TYR A 36 -8.12 1.66 -3.44
C TYR A 36 -9.16 2.50 -4.18
N SER A 37 -9.72 1.98 -5.26
CA SER A 37 -10.78 2.61 -6.06
C SER A 37 -12.06 1.76 -6.11
N GLY A 38 -11.96 0.42 -5.98
CA GLY A 38 -13.14 -0.43 -6.13
C GLY A 38 -12.94 -1.90 -5.78
N GLY A 39 -13.56 -2.78 -6.60
CA GLY A 39 -13.70 -4.21 -6.29
C GLY A 39 -12.38 -4.97 -6.12
N LEU A 40 -11.34 -4.62 -6.89
CA LEU A 40 -10.01 -5.20 -6.73
C LEU A 40 -9.45 -4.92 -5.33
N GLY A 41 -9.52 -3.67 -4.88
CA GLY A 41 -9.08 -3.30 -3.53
C GLY A 41 -9.89 -4.00 -2.44
N PHE A 42 -11.21 -4.12 -2.57
CA PHE A 42 -12.05 -4.85 -1.61
C PHE A 42 -11.72 -6.35 -1.55
N LEU A 43 -11.47 -6.98 -2.69
CA LEU A 43 -11.05 -8.37 -2.75
C LEU A 43 -9.69 -8.56 -2.08
N ALA A 44 -8.69 -7.76 -2.45
CA ALA A 44 -7.35 -7.78 -1.87
C ALA A 44 -7.37 -7.53 -0.35
N GLY A 45 -8.13 -6.52 0.09
CA GLY A 45 -8.30 -6.20 1.51
C GLY A 45 -8.94 -7.35 2.30
N SER A 46 -9.97 -8.00 1.72
CA SER A 46 -10.63 -9.16 2.33
C SER A 46 -9.69 -10.36 2.41
N HIS A 47 -8.86 -10.62 1.38
CA HIS A 47 -7.82 -11.64 1.42
C HIS A 47 -6.84 -11.40 2.57
N LEU A 48 -6.36 -10.16 2.75
CA LEU A 48 -5.45 -9.83 3.84
C LEU A 48 -6.08 -10.03 5.23
N ARG A 49 -7.36 -9.68 5.40
CA ARG A 49 -8.09 -9.90 6.66
C ARG A 49 -8.29 -11.39 6.93
N SER A 50 -8.72 -12.16 5.93
CA SER A 50 -8.86 -13.62 6.07
C SER A 50 -7.51 -14.30 6.34
N ALA A 51 -6.42 -13.82 5.73
CA ALA A 51 -5.08 -14.32 6.00
C ALA A 51 -4.64 -14.08 7.45
N TYR A 52 -4.99 -12.93 8.04
CA TYR A 52 -4.76 -12.66 9.46
C TYR A 52 -5.57 -13.59 10.37
N GLU A 53 -6.88 -13.69 10.14
CA GLU A 53 -7.79 -14.51 10.95
C GLU A 53 -7.44 -15.99 10.91
N LEU A 54 -6.99 -16.48 9.75
CA LEU A 54 -6.57 -17.87 9.54
C LEU A 54 -5.09 -18.11 9.83
N GLN A 55 -4.36 -17.08 10.30
CA GLN A 55 -2.95 -17.13 10.65
C GLN A 55 -2.07 -17.70 9.51
N GLN A 56 -2.28 -17.18 8.30
CA GLN A 56 -1.53 -17.61 7.11
C GLN A 56 -0.16 -16.94 7.01
N ASN A 57 0.82 -17.66 6.44
CA ASN A 57 2.15 -17.13 6.13
C ASN A 57 2.16 -16.25 4.87
N MET A 58 1.43 -15.13 4.95
CA MET A 58 1.21 -14.22 3.84
C MET A 58 1.62 -12.79 4.22
N ILE A 59 2.16 -12.06 3.24
CA ILE A 59 2.32 -10.61 3.29
C ILE A 59 1.66 -9.97 2.07
N GLY A 60 1.14 -8.75 2.22
CA GLY A 60 0.71 -7.91 1.13
C GLY A 60 1.86 -7.00 0.66
N ILE A 61 1.93 -6.73 -0.64
CA ILE A 61 2.81 -5.74 -1.23
C ILE A 61 1.99 -4.87 -2.19
N GLY A 62 2.00 -3.56 -1.97
CA GLY A 62 1.29 -2.60 -2.79
C GLY A 62 2.01 -1.27 -2.90
N ILE A 63 1.33 -0.28 -3.46
CA ILE A 63 1.83 1.08 -3.62
C ILE A 63 1.14 2.00 -2.59
N LEU A 64 1.91 2.91 -2.00
CA LEU A 64 1.38 4.00 -1.21
C LEU A 64 0.98 5.16 -2.13
N TRP A 65 -0.30 5.23 -2.50
CA TRP A 65 -0.82 6.31 -3.34
C TRP A 65 -0.99 7.60 -2.52
N LYS A 66 -0.11 8.59 -2.72
CA LYS A 66 -0.08 9.85 -1.97
C LYS A 66 -1.42 10.58 -1.94
N TYR A 67 -2.16 10.53 -3.05
CA TYR A 67 -3.45 11.20 -3.22
C TYR A 67 -4.63 10.21 -3.40
N GLY A 68 -4.38 8.89 -3.32
CA GLY A 68 -5.39 7.86 -3.58
C GLY A 68 -5.89 7.87 -5.03
N TYR A 69 -7.16 7.46 -5.23
CA TYR A 69 -7.83 7.51 -6.53
C TYR A 69 -8.36 8.91 -6.83
N TYR A 70 -9.40 9.34 -6.12
CA TYR A 70 -9.83 10.74 -5.98
C TYR A 70 -10.77 10.86 -4.78
N ASP A 71 -10.99 12.08 -4.32
CA ASP A 71 -12.03 12.44 -3.35
C ASP A 71 -13.23 13.02 -4.11
N GLN A 72 -14.40 12.40 -3.91
CA GLN A 72 -15.64 12.84 -4.56
C GLN A 72 -16.26 14.01 -3.80
N ALA A 73 -16.36 15.16 -4.46
CA ALA A 73 -17.10 16.33 -4.00
C ALA A 73 -18.21 16.68 -5.01
N ARG A 74 -19.04 17.68 -4.68
CA ARG A 74 -20.14 18.15 -5.52
C ARG A 74 -20.06 19.66 -5.70
N ASN A 75 -20.11 20.11 -6.95
CA ASN A 75 -20.19 21.53 -7.29
C ASN A 75 -21.57 22.10 -6.93
N GLN A 76 -21.68 23.43 -6.88
CA GLN A 76 -22.97 24.11 -6.63
C GLN A 76 -24.02 23.79 -7.71
N ASP A 77 -23.57 23.58 -8.96
CA ASP A 77 -24.40 23.18 -10.10
C ASP A 77 -24.74 21.67 -10.12
N GLN A 78 -24.43 20.96 -9.02
CA GLN A 78 -24.66 19.54 -8.82
C GLN A 78 -23.77 18.59 -9.63
N THR A 79 -22.82 19.09 -10.43
CA THR A 79 -21.85 18.26 -11.15
C THR A 79 -20.81 17.65 -10.20
N LEU A 80 -20.14 16.59 -10.67
CA LEU A 80 -19.03 15.96 -9.96
C LEU A 80 -17.86 16.93 -9.85
N ASN A 81 -17.37 17.13 -8.63
CA ASN A 81 -16.09 17.78 -8.39
C ASN A 81 -15.08 16.71 -7.96
N VAL A 82 -14.01 16.55 -8.73
CA VAL A 82 -12.94 15.59 -8.43
C VAL A 82 -11.81 16.34 -7.76
N THR A 83 -11.52 16.00 -6.51
CA THR A 83 -10.40 16.58 -5.77
C THR A 83 -9.39 15.50 -5.36
N TRP A 84 -8.18 15.93 -5.05
CA TRP A 84 -7.10 15.05 -4.59
C TRP A 84 -6.49 15.67 -3.36
N HIS A 85 -6.81 15.10 -2.19
CA HIS A 85 -6.17 15.53 -0.95
C HIS A 85 -5.02 14.60 -0.62
N GLU A 86 -3.89 15.19 -0.26
CA GLU A 86 -2.74 14.44 0.27
C GLU A 86 -3.17 13.59 1.47
N LYS A 87 -2.72 12.34 1.47
CA LYS A 87 -3.05 11.39 2.52
C LYS A 87 -1.83 11.19 3.42
N GLU A 88 -1.99 11.57 4.68
CA GLU A 88 -1.03 11.27 5.73
C GLU A 88 -1.50 10.08 6.55
N TYR A 89 -0.65 9.06 6.66
CA TYR A 89 -0.97 7.83 7.38
C TYR A 89 -0.02 7.64 8.54
N SER A 90 -0.32 8.28 9.68
CA SER A 90 0.50 8.23 10.90
C SER A 90 0.67 6.84 11.51
N PHE A 91 -0.19 5.90 11.12
CA PHE A 91 -0.12 4.50 11.53
C PHE A 91 0.85 3.64 10.68
N LEU A 92 1.40 4.19 9.59
CA LEU A 92 2.42 3.49 8.81
C LEU A 92 3.80 3.70 9.44
N GLN A 93 4.57 2.62 9.51
CA GLN A 93 5.92 2.61 10.05
C GLN A 93 6.92 2.74 8.90
N ASP A 94 7.90 3.64 9.03
CA ASP A 94 9.04 3.66 8.11
C ASP A 94 9.93 2.44 8.40
N THR A 95 10.19 1.64 7.37
CA THR A 95 10.98 0.42 7.53
C THR A 95 12.49 0.67 7.45
N GLY A 96 12.90 1.84 6.97
CA GLY A 96 14.27 2.11 6.55
C GLY A 96 14.72 1.33 5.30
N ILE A 97 13.86 0.48 4.72
CA ILE A 97 14.15 -0.24 3.48
C ILE A 97 14.03 0.73 2.32
N LYS A 98 15.14 0.89 1.61
CA LYS A 98 15.27 1.75 0.44
C LYS A 98 16.15 1.09 -0.60
N PHE A 99 15.70 1.05 -1.85
CA PHE A 99 16.42 0.41 -2.96
C PHE A 99 16.14 1.13 -4.28
N GLN A 100 16.94 0.86 -5.30
CA GLN A 100 16.73 1.42 -6.63
C GLN A 100 16.10 0.40 -7.57
N VAL A 101 15.22 0.88 -8.44
CA VAL A 101 14.65 0.14 -9.56
C VAL A 101 14.91 0.96 -10.82
N THR A 102 15.42 0.33 -11.88
CA THR A 102 15.58 1.02 -13.17
C THR A 102 14.23 1.13 -13.87
N ILE A 103 13.77 2.35 -14.12
CA ILE A 103 12.52 2.66 -14.81
C ILE A 103 12.87 3.60 -15.96
N HIS A 104 12.57 3.22 -17.20
CA HIS A 104 12.96 3.97 -18.40
C HIS A 104 14.45 4.36 -18.43
N GLU A 105 15.34 3.41 -18.11
CA GLU A 105 16.81 3.61 -18.03
C GLU A 105 17.27 4.58 -16.92
N HIS A 106 16.35 5.11 -16.11
CA HIS A 106 16.66 5.95 -14.97
C HIS A 106 16.59 5.16 -13.65
N PRO A 107 17.57 5.30 -12.74
CA PRO A 107 17.51 4.68 -11.43
C PRO A 107 16.54 5.44 -10.53
N VAL A 108 15.41 4.81 -10.17
CA VAL A 108 14.39 5.38 -9.29
C VAL A 108 14.51 4.78 -7.90
N TRP A 109 14.65 5.64 -6.89
CA TRP A 109 14.60 5.22 -5.49
C TRP A 109 13.18 4.84 -5.07
N VAL A 110 13.06 3.73 -4.35
CA VAL A 110 11.81 3.24 -3.77
C VAL A 110 12.04 3.04 -2.28
N LYS A 111 11.13 3.56 -1.43
CA LYS A 111 11.07 3.21 -0.01
C LYS A 111 9.87 2.32 0.28
N ALA A 112 9.99 1.47 1.29
CA ALA A 112 8.87 0.67 1.79
C ALA A 112 8.41 1.20 3.15
N LEU A 113 7.10 1.43 3.29
CA LEU A 113 6.44 1.59 4.58
C LEU A 113 5.73 0.30 4.97
N TYR A 114 5.49 0.14 6.26
CA TYR A 114 4.88 -1.05 6.83
C TYR A 114 3.60 -0.72 7.58
N LEU A 115 2.52 -1.39 7.21
CA LEU A 115 1.30 -1.45 8.00
C LEU A 115 1.36 -2.69 8.89
N ALA A 116 1.42 -2.45 10.18
CA ALA A 116 1.49 -3.51 11.16
C ALA A 116 0.11 -4.21 11.32
N PRO A 117 0.08 -5.55 11.40
CA PRO A 117 -1.18 -6.31 11.45
C PRO A 117 -2.14 -5.89 12.56
N GLU A 118 -1.63 -5.50 13.72
CA GLU A 118 -2.41 -5.07 14.87
C GLU A 118 -3.21 -3.78 14.63
N THR A 119 -2.81 -2.95 13.65
CA THR A 119 -3.50 -1.70 13.33
C THR A 119 -4.90 -1.95 12.80
N PHE A 120 -5.07 -2.89 11.85
CA PHE A 120 -6.36 -3.15 11.18
C PHE A 120 -6.75 -4.64 11.13
N LYS A 121 -6.04 -5.53 11.84
CA LYS A 121 -6.25 -6.99 11.86
C LYS A 121 -6.17 -7.60 10.45
N THR A 122 -5.08 -7.30 9.76
CA THR A 122 -4.79 -7.75 8.40
C THR A 122 -3.43 -8.44 8.36
N ALA A 123 -3.16 -9.27 7.36
CA ALA A 123 -1.81 -9.76 7.14
C ALA A 123 -0.85 -8.55 6.97
N PRO A 124 0.44 -8.70 7.32
CA PRO A 124 1.41 -7.61 7.20
C PRO A 124 1.42 -7.04 5.79
N LEU A 125 1.39 -5.72 5.65
CA LEU A 125 1.30 -5.06 4.34
C LEU A 125 2.45 -4.06 4.18
N PHE A 126 3.22 -4.23 3.11
CA PHE A 126 4.26 -3.29 2.69
C PHE A 126 3.72 -2.39 1.58
N LEU A 127 3.95 -1.09 1.72
CA LEU A 127 3.51 -0.08 0.76
C LEU A 127 4.73 0.67 0.22
N LEU A 128 4.92 0.60 -1.09
CA LEU A 128 6.06 1.19 -1.78
C LEU A 128 5.75 2.63 -2.20
N SER A 129 6.72 3.53 -2.06
CA SER A 129 6.62 4.92 -2.50
C SER A 129 7.89 5.35 -3.25
N THR A 130 7.71 6.10 -4.32
CA THR A 130 8.78 6.82 -5.04
C THR A 130 8.78 8.31 -4.70
N ASP A 131 7.84 8.79 -3.88
CA ASP A 131 7.81 10.17 -3.38
C ASP A 131 8.93 10.39 -2.36
N LEU A 132 10.11 10.67 -2.90
CA LEU A 132 11.39 10.76 -2.21
C LEU A 132 12.19 11.93 -2.79
N PRO A 133 12.91 12.70 -1.95
CA PRO A 133 13.68 13.86 -2.41
C PRO A 133 14.84 13.49 -3.35
N GLU A 134 15.29 12.23 -3.36
CA GLU A 134 16.35 11.75 -4.27
C GLU A 134 15.86 11.48 -5.69
N ASN A 135 14.55 11.41 -5.89
CA ASN A 135 13.95 11.21 -7.19
C ASN A 135 13.62 12.55 -7.84
N ASP A 136 13.69 12.61 -9.17
CA ASP A 136 13.13 13.74 -9.92
C ASP A 136 11.60 13.77 -9.79
N TYR A 137 11.00 14.91 -10.14
CA TYR A 137 9.56 15.10 -9.98
C TYR A 137 8.74 14.06 -10.75
N VAL A 138 9.18 13.68 -11.96
CA VAL A 138 8.51 12.67 -12.78
C VAL A 138 8.51 11.32 -12.05
N SER A 139 9.64 10.91 -11.49
CA SER A 139 9.75 9.66 -10.74
C SER A 139 8.96 9.69 -9.42
N GLN A 140 8.89 10.84 -8.74
CA GLN A 140 8.00 11.01 -7.58
C GLN A 140 6.53 10.77 -7.96
N THR A 141 6.11 11.27 -9.13
CA THR A 141 4.71 11.17 -9.57
C THR A 141 4.23 9.74 -9.85
N ILE A 142 5.14 8.76 -10.00
CA ILE A 142 4.79 7.34 -10.19
C ILE A 142 3.84 6.82 -9.09
N THR A 143 4.00 7.28 -7.84
CA THR A 143 3.15 6.84 -6.72
C THR A 143 2.20 7.94 -6.20
N HIS A 144 1.94 8.97 -6.99
CA HIS A 144 1.04 10.05 -6.58
C HIS A 144 -0.42 9.61 -6.57
N ARG A 145 -0.92 9.03 -7.66
CA ARG A 145 -2.35 8.75 -7.86
C ARG A 145 -2.55 7.36 -8.44
N LEU A 146 -3.57 6.69 -7.92
CA LEU A 146 -4.01 5.40 -8.43
C LEU A 146 -4.79 5.63 -9.73
N TYR A 147 -4.35 5.00 -10.83
CA TYR A 147 -5.01 5.07 -12.15
C TYR A 147 -5.22 6.50 -12.69
N ASP A 148 -4.20 7.35 -12.56
CA ASP A 148 -4.17 8.65 -13.24
C ASP A 148 -3.81 8.40 -14.73
N ALA A 149 -4.73 8.71 -15.64
CA ALA A 149 -4.56 8.63 -17.08
C ALA A 149 -5.24 9.84 -17.75
#